data_AF-A0A6I1ZR72-F1
#
_entry.id   AF-A0A6I1ZR72-F1
#
_cell.length_a   1.000
_cell.length_b   1.000
_cell.length_c   1.000
_cell.angle_alpha   90.00
_cell.angle_beta   90.00
_cell.angle_gamma   90.00
#
_symmetry.space_group_name_H-M   'P 1'
#
loop_
_entity.id
_entity.type
_entity.pdbx_description
1 polymer ?
#
loop_
_entity_poly.entity_id
_entity_poly.type
_entity_poly.pdbx_seq_one_letter_code
_entity_poly.pdbx_strand_id
1 'polypeptide(L)'
;RFIAALGLHGAMKLMDFQKKLGEEIPQKYLVFNHNPYENCTYLGETSRGIPVSVNSEFMACDLKVSVGSLVPHPTAGFGGGGKMILPGVSSTESIAANHGKLCTISDAGVMVLDTWGRVDDNNQRLDMEEIARMAGLDFSINALVNINRDTIALFCGDLVEAQREGVKMARKVYACEAPSDADIVVANAYAKANEAALVAGLGNKMLKESGGDLVIIGNIPEGQICHYLGRSFGKKIGGQLYGHHTKLPSRVKRMFALGPYIDKAGLDWIGPIDQITILNSWAEILDALKKNHGNKAKAVVVPDGTLQYFPHSGLPKGTTIPGD
;
A
#
# COMPACT_ATOMS: atom_id res chain seq x y z
N ARG A 1 22.44 -9.08 -10.78
CA ARG A 1 21.56 -9.80 -9.82
C ARG A 1 20.34 -8.94 -9.53
N PHE A 2 19.19 -9.55 -9.25
CA PHE A 2 17.94 -8.88 -8.88
C PHE A 2 17.57 -9.25 -7.45
N ILE A 3 17.07 -8.29 -6.68
CA ILE A 3 16.53 -8.52 -5.33
C ILE A 3 15.12 -7.98 -5.31
N ALA A 4 14.15 -8.85 -5.02
CA ALA A 4 12.76 -8.45 -4.85
C ALA A 4 12.62 -7.65 -3.55
N ALA A 5 12.25 -6.37 -3.70
CA ALA A 5 12.09 -5.41 -2.61
C ALA A 5 10.76 -5.61 -1.87
N LEU A 6 10.63 -6.72 -1.13
CA LEU A 6 9.40 -7.15 -0.46
C LEU A 6 9.12 -6.43 0.85
N GLY A 7 10.15 -5.86 1.50
CA GLY A 7 10.07 -5.45 2.90
C GLY A 7 9.53 -6.58 3.78
N LEU A 8 8.40 -6.34 4.45
CA LEU A 8 7.73 -7.32 5.32
C LEU A 8 6.54 -8.03 4.64
N HIS A 9 6.54 -8.14 3.31
CA HIS A 9 5.57 -8.96 2.58
C HIS A 9 6.03 -10.43 2.45
N GLY A 10 5.09 -11.31 2.13
CA GLY A 10 5.34 -12.71 1.79
C GLY A 10 6.34 -12.87 0.63
N ALA A 11 7.15 -13.92 0.70
CA ALA A 11 8.13 -14.23 -0.34
C ALA A 11 7.47 -14.56 -1.68
N MET A 12 8.13 -14.14 -2.77
CA MET A 12 7.74 -14.50 -4.13
C MET A 12 8.23 -15.91 -4.49
N LYS A 13 7.42 -16.63 -5.26
CA LYS A 13 7.74 -17.90 -5.92
C LYS A 13 8.28 -17.64 -7.33
N LEU A 14 8.81 -18.68 -7.97
CA LEU A 14 9.28 -18.58 -9.36
C LEU A 14 8.19 -18.04 -10.30
N MET A 15 6.95 -18.51 -10.16
CA MET A 15 5.82 -18.01 -10.97
C MET A 15 5.59 -16.50 -10.82
N ASP A 16 5.84 -15.93 -9.63
CA ASP A 16 5.70 -14.50 -9.39
C ASP A 16 6.83 -13.72 -10.06
N PHE A 17 8.06 -14.25 -10.00
CA PHE A 17 9.19 -13.69 -10.72
C PHE A 17 8.97 -13.73 -12.24
N GLN A 18 8.48 -14.83 -12.79
CA GLN A 18 8.21 -14.96 -14.23
C GLN A 18 7.11 -14.01 -14.68
N LYS A 19 6.03 -13.85 -13.90
CA LYS A 19 4.99 -12.84 -14.17
C LYS A 19 5.55 -11.40 -14.19
N LYS A 20 6.53 -11.09 -13.33
CA LYS A 20 7.08 -9.74 -13.18
C LYS A 20 8.23 -9.42 -14.14
N LEU A 21 9.12 -10.38 -14.37
CA LEU A 21 10.41 -10.19 -15.07
C LEU A 21 10.46 -10.93 -16.42
N GLY A 22 9.44 -11.72 -16.76
CA GLY A 22 9.48 -12.66 -17.86
C GLY A 22 10.19 -13.97 -17.49
N GLU A 23 10.02 -15.00 -18.30
CA GLU A 23 10.58 -16.33 -18.02
C GLU A 23 12.10 -16.38 -18.12
N GLU A 24 12.69 -15.58 -19.01
CA GLU A 24 14.12 -15.63 -19.30
C GLU A 24 14.99 -15.02 -18.19
N ILE A 25 14.52 -13.98 -17.50
CA ILE A 25 15.32 -13.28 -16.49
C ILE A 25 15.72 -14.19 -15.32
N PRO A 26 14.81 -14.92 -14.65
CA PRO A 26 15.20 -15.86 -13.59
C PRO A 26 16.00 -17.07 -14.09
N GLN A 27 16.01 -17.36 -15.39
CA GLN A 27 16.87 -18.40 -15.97
C GLN A 27 18.30 -17.91 -16.23
N LYS A 28 18.45 -16.65 -16.63
CA LYS A 28 19.74 -16.05 -17.03
C LYS A 28 20.46 -15.35 -15.88
N TYR A 29 19.72 -14.83 -14.90
CA TYR A 29 20.25 -14.01 -13.83
C TYR A 29 19.79 -14.51 -12.46
N LEU A 30 20.63 -14.28 -11.45
CA LEU A 30 20.27 -14.51 -10.05
C LEU A 30 19.16 -13.53 -9.64
N VAL A 31 18.04 -14.08 -9.18
CA VAL A 31 16.88 -13.35 -8.66
C VAL A 31 16.61 -13.84 -7.24
N PHE A 32 16.70 -12.94 -6.26
CA PHE A 32 16.57 -13.26 -4.85
C PHE A 32 15.33 -12.62 -4.23
N ASN A 33 14.73 -13.30 -3.25
CA ASN A 33 13.84 -12.65 -2.30
C ASN A 33 14.68 -11.94 -1.24
N HIS A 34 14.25 -10.74 -0.83
CA HIS A 34 14.77 -10.14 0.39
C HIS A 34 14.31 -10.93 1.63
N ASN A 35 15.22 -11.21 2.57
CA ASN A 35 14.90 -11.71 3.90
C ASN A 35 15.04 -10.55 4.91
N PRO A 36 13.95 -10.03 5.48
CA PRO A 36 14.00 -8.91 6.42
C PRO A 36 14.38 -9.31 7.85
N TYR A 37 14.44 -10.62 8.16
CA TYR A 37 14.73 -11.11 9.51
C TYR A 37 16.21 -11.36 9.75
N GLU A 38 16.99 -11.51 8.69
CA GLU A 38 18.38 -11.93 8.73
C GLU A 38 19.17 -11.27 7.59
N ASN A 39 20.50 -11.41 7.60
CA ASN A 39 21.36 -11.02 6.46
C ASN A 39 21.21 -9.55 6.04
N CYS A 40 21.13 -8.66 7.04
CA CYS A 40 21.13 -7.22 6.86
C CYS A 40 22.35 -6.60 7.55
N THR A 41 23.06 -5.71 6.86
CA THR A 41 24.19 -4.95 7.38
C THR A 41 23.68 -3.69 8.06
N TYR A 42 24.09 -3.48 9.32
CA TYR A 42 23.81 -2.25 10.06
C TYR A 42 24.65 -1.09 9.53
N LEU A 43 24.00 0.04 9.26
CA LEU A 43 24.59 1.24 8.65
C LEU A 43 24.60 2.44 9.62
N GLY A 44 24.10 2.29 10.84
CA GLY A 44 23.95 3.38 11.80
C GLY A 44 22.48 3.75 12.04
N GLU A 45 22.25 5.01 12.39
CA GLU A 45 20.93 5.55 12.73
C GLU A 45 20.67 6.82 11.90
N THR A 46 19.43 7.03 11.47
CA THR A 46 19.03 8.27 10.78
C THR A 46 18.94 9.45 11.74
N SER A 47 18.89 10.67 11.18
CA SER A 47 18.61 11.91 11.90
C SER A 47 17.30 11.91 12.69
N ARG A 48 16.38 10.97 12.41
CA ARG A 48 15.09 10.80 13.10
C ARG A 48 15.08 9.64 14.10
N GLY A 49 16.24 9.04 14.39
CA GLY A 49 16.37 8.00 15.40
C GLY A 49 15.88 6.62 14.93
N ILE A 50 15.95 6.36 13.62
CA ILE A 50 15.61 5.07 13.05
C ILE A 50 16.89 4.25 12.83
N PRO A 51 17.04 3.07 13.47
CA PRO A 51 18.18 2.20 13.21
C PRO A 51 18.09 1.67 11.78
N VAL A 52 19.22 1.64 11.08
CA VAL A 52 19.28 1.32 9.65
C VAL A 52 20.04 0.03 9.44
N SER A 53 19.33 -1.00 8.99
CA SER A 53 19.89 -2.27 8.54
C SER A 53 19.33 -2.61 7.17
N VAL A 54 20.21 -2.85 6.20
CA VAL A 54 19.85 -3.08 4.79
C VAL A 54 20.45 -4.39 4.31
N ASN A 55 19.74 -5.09 3.43
CA ASN A 55 20.15 -6.37 2.86
C ASN A 55 21.64 -6.40 2.47
N SER A 56 22.39 -7.36 3.04
CA SER A 56 23.85 -7.43 2.89
C SER A 56 24.29 -7.67 1.44
N GLU A 57 23.52 -8.42 0.66
CA GLU A 57 23.80 -8.66 -0.76
C GLU A 57 23.65 -7.37 -1.60
N PHE A 58 22.64 -6.56 -1.28
CA PHE A 58 22.51 -5.22 -1.86
C PHE A 58 23.68 -4.32 -1.46
N MET A 59 24.08 -4.33 -0.19
CA MET A 59 25.20 -3.52 0.31
C MET A 59 26.55 -3.92 -0.31
N ALA A 60 26.73 -5.20 -0.65
CA ALA A 60 27.93 -5.72 -1.31
C ALA A 60 27.98 -5.45 -2.84
N CYS A 61 27.01 -4.73 -3.42
CA CYS A 61 27.05 -4.33 -4.82
C CYS A 61 27.83 -3.02 -5.02
N ASP A 62 28.62 -2.92 -6.09
CA ASP A 62 29.31 -1.69 -6.48
C ASP A 62 28.38 -0.65 -7.12
N LEU A 63 27.33 -1.11 -7.81
CA LEU A 63 26.29 -0.28 -8.41
C LEU A 63 24.91 -0.76 -7.96
N LYS A 64 24.13 0.16 -7.41
CA LYS A 64 22.82 -0.11 -6.82
C LYS A 64 21.75 0.68 -7.57
N VAL A 65 20.88 -0.05 -8.25
CA VAL A 65 19.78 0.53 -9.04
C VAL A 65 18.44 0.04 -8.50
N SER A 66 17.49 0.96 -8.36
CA SER A 66 16.12 0.64 -7.98
C SER A 66 15.17 0.75 -9.17
N VAL A 67 14.20 -0.17 -9.23
CA VAL A 67 13.10 -0.15 -10.21
C VAL A 67 11.79 -0.26 -9.46
N GLY A 68 11.02 0.82 -9.43
CA GLY A 68 9.77 0.93 -8.68
C GLY A 68 8.66 1.60 -9.47
N SER A 69 7.52 1.83 -8.82
CA SER A 69 6.39 2.55 -9.41
C SER A 69 5.91 3.70 -8.52
N LEU A 70 5.40 4.74 -9.17
CA LEU A 70 4.82 5.93 -8.55
C LEU A 70 3.31 5.75 -8.45
N VAL A 71 2.86 4.92 -7.51
CA VAL A 71 1.43 4.77 -7.20
C VAL A 71 1.11 5.45 -5.86
N PRO A 72 -0.10 5.99 -5.64
CA PRO A 72 -0.44 6.59 -4.35
C PRO A 72 -0.24 5.59 -3.19
N HIS A 73 0.25 6.10 -2.06
CA HIS A 73 0.49 5.29 -0.86
C HIS A 73 -0.07 5.99 0.39
N PRO A 74 -0.77 5.25 1.28
CA PRO A 74 -1.45 5.83 2.44
C PRO A 74 -0.57 6.52 3.48
N THR A 75 0.70 6.13 3.60
CA THR A 75 1.59 6.66 4.65
C THR A 75 2.83 7.36 4.11
N ALA A 76 3.19 7.06 2.86
CA ALA A 76 4.46 7.50 2.26
C ALA A 76 4.23 8.50 1.11
N GLY A 77 2.99 8.97 0.96
CA GLY A 77 2.51 9.82 -0.12
C GLY A 77 2.32 9.08 -1.44
N PHE A 78 3.45 8.65 -2.03
CA PHE A 78 3.55 7.88 -3.28
C PHE A 78 4.55 6.75 -3.13
N GLY A 79 4.61 5.82 -4.08
CA GLY A 79 5.69 4.83 -4.18
C GLY A 79 7.02 5.42 -4.70
N GLY A 80 7.92 4.54 -5.13
CA GLY A 80 9.19 4.91 -5.76
C GLY A 80 10.27 5.47 -4.83
N GLY A 81 11.40 5.83 -5.43
CA GLY A 81 12.56 6.44 -4.76
C GLY A 81 13.03 5.63 -3.54
N GLY A 82 13.26 6.32 -2.42
CA GLY A 82 13.75 5.71 -1.18
C GLY A 82 12.87 4.57 -0.62
N LYS A 83 11.60 4.46 -1.06
CA LYS A 83 10.72 3.35 -0.66
C LYS A 83 11.27 1.98 -1.09
N MET A 84 12.07 1.96 -2.16
CA MET A 84 12.71 0.74 -2.66
C MET A 84 13.80 0.20 -1.74
N ILE A 85 14.34 1.05 -0.84
CA ILE A 85 15.28 0.63 0.19
C ILE A 85 14.54 0.37 1.50
N LEU A 86 13.80 1.36 2.01
CA LEU A 86 12.94 1.18 3.19
C LEU A 86 11.46 1.38 2.80
N PRO A 87 10.59 0.38 2.93
CA PRO A 87 10.86 -0.93 3.53
C PRO A 87 11.54 -1.94 2.60
N GLY A 88 11.66 -1.66 1.29
CA GLY A 88 11.90 -2.66 0.25
C GLY A 88 12.95 -3.74 0.54
N VAL A 89 14.14 -3.38 1.01
CA VAL A 89 15.24 -4.30 1.32
C VAL A 89 15.87 -4.02 2.70
N SER A 90 15.06 -3.52 3.65
CA SER A 90 15.48 -3.21 5.01
C SER A 90 15.06 -4.27 6.02
N SER A 91 15.77 -4.35 7.15
CA SER A 91 15.42 -5.31 8.20
C SER A 91 14.08 -5.00 8.87
N THR A 92 13.50 -6.01 9.52
CA THR A 92 12.25 -5.88 10.27
C THR A 92 12.32 -4.79 11.33
N GLU A 93 13.47 -4.61 12.00
CA GLU A 93 13.67 -3.58 13.03
C GLU A 93 13.62 -2.17 12.43
N SER A 94 14.33 -1.94 11.33
CA SER A 94 14.30 -0.65 10.61
C SER A 94 12.90 -0.33 10.12
N ILE A 95 12.23 -1.32 9.52
CA ILE A 95 10.88 -1.16 8.98
C ILE A 95 9.89 -0.82 10.10
N ALA A 96 9.89 -1.60 11.19
CA ALA A 96 8.99 -1.40 12.31
C ALA A 96 9.26 -0.08 13.04
N ALA A 97 10.52 0.32 13.19
CA ALA A 97 10.86 1.61 13.78
C ALA A 97 10.34 2.78 12.92
N ASN A 98 10.58 2.78 11.62
CA ASN A 98 10.08 3.83 10.72
C ASN A 98 8.54 3.88 10.70
N HIS A 99 7.88 2.73 10.55
CA HIS A 99 6.42 2.66 10.45
C HIS A 99 5.71 2.85 11.81
N GLY A 100 6.38 2.57 12.92
CA GLY A 100 5.82 2.71 14.26
C GLY A 100 6.08 4.07 14.89
N LYS A 101 7.28 4.66 14.68
CA LYS A 101 7.66 5.95 15.27
C LYS A 101 7.30 7.15 14.41
N LEU A 102 7.31 7.02 13.07
CA LEU A 102 7.13 8.15 12.15
C LEU A 102 5.75 8.17 11.45
N CYS A 103 4.91 7.18 11.72
CA CYS A 103 3.49 7.20 11.36
C CYS A 103 2.62 7.42 12.59
N THR A 104 1.39 7.90 12.36
CA THR A 104 0.39 7.97 13.41
C THR A 104 -0.19 6.57 13.68
N ILE A 105 -0.21 6.18 14.96
CA ILE A 105 -0.82 4.92 15.42
C ILE A 105 -2.09 5.27 16.20
N SER A 106 -3.20 4.62 15.86
CA SER A 106 -4.48 4.79 16.54
C SER A 106 -4.49 4.13 17.92
N ASP A 107 -5.48 4.46 18.75
CA ASP A 107 -5.70 3.83 20.06
C ASP A 107 -5.89 2.31 19.99
N ALA A 108 -6.29 1.79 18.82
CA ALA A 108 -6.42 0.35 18.56
C ALA A 108 -5.07 -0.34 18.20
N GLY A 109 -3.96 0.40 18.23
CA GLY A 109 -2.64 -0.08 17.80
C GLY A 109 -2.49 -0.21 16.29
N VAL A 110 -3.44 0.33 15.51
CA VAL A 110 -3.45 0.23 14.04
C VAL A 110 -2.89 1.51 13.44
N MET A 111 -2.04 1.36 12.42
CA MET A 111 -1.49 2.46 11.65
C MET A 111 -2.59 3.27 10.97
N VAL A 112 -2.56 4.58 11.16
CA VAL A 112 -3.47 5.50 10.49
C VAL A 112 -2.98 5.73 9.07
N LEU A 113 -3.87 5.43 8.12
CA LEU A 113 -3.65 5.65 6.70
C LEU A 113 -4.23 7.02 6.36
N ASP A 114 -3.40 8.05 6.23
CA ASP A 114 -3.87 9.42 5.99
C ASP A 114 -2.92 10.32 5.18
N THR A 115 -1.66 10.03 4.97
CA THR A 115 -0.72 10.96 4.31
C THR A 115 -0.64 10.81 2.77
N TRP A 116 -1.70 10.36 2.10
CA TRP A 116 -1.70 10.23 0.64
C TRP A 116 -1.23 11.50 -0.07
N GLY A 117 -0.34 11.32 -1.05
CA GLY A 117 0.23 12.41 -1.82
C GLY A 117 1.22 13.34 -1.10
N ARG A 118 1.42 13.19 0.22
CA ARG A 118 2.40 13.99 0.99
C ARG A 118 3.78 13.36 0.91
N VAL A 119 4.69 14.02 0.19
CA VAL A 119 6.07 13.57 0.00
C VAL A 119 7.10 14.57 0.53
N ASP A 120 6.80 15.87 0.50
CA ASP A 120 7.76 16.92 0.84
C ASP A 120 7.87 17.18 2.35
N ASP A 121 6.76 17.03 3.08
CA ASP A 121 6.63 17.31 4.51
C ASP A 121 6.31 16.05 5.34
N ASN A 122 6.64 14.88 4.80
CA ASN A 122 6.32 13.59 5.37
C ASN A 122 7.56 12.96 6.02
N ASN A 123 7.63 12.99 7.36
CA ASN A 123 8.77 12.46 8.11
C ASN A 123 9.08 11.00 7.78
N GLN A 124 8.07 10.17 7.55
CA GLN A 124 8.26 8.78 7.14
C GLN A 124 9.03 8.69 5.82
N ARG A 125 8.60 9.48 4.82
CA ARG A 125 9.20 9.55 3.48
C ARG A 125 10.62 10.12 3.52
N LEU A 126 10.83 11.22 4.23
CA LEU A 126 12.13 11.87 4.35
C LEU A 126 13.16 10.93 5.00
N ASP A 127 12.73 10.13 5.98
CA ASP A 127 13.56 9.10 6.61
C ASP A 127 13.91 7.95 5.63
N MET A 128 12.95 7.50 4.82
CA MET A 128 13.21 6.52 3.76
C MET A 128 14.25 7.01 2.74
N GLU A 129 14.24 8.31 2.43
CA GLU A 129 15.20 8.93 1.51
C GLU A 129 16.60 9.01 2.13
N GLU A 130 16.69 9.38 3.40
CA GLU A 130 17.95 9.35 4.16
C GLU A 130 18.54 7.93 4.23
N ILE A 131 17.73 6.93 4.54
CA ILE A 131 18.13 5.51 4.56
C ILE A 131 18.63 5.06 3.18
N ALA A 132 17.96 5.48 2.10
CA ALA A 132 18.40 5.15 0.75
C ALA A 132 19.74 5.80 0.39
N ARG A 133 20.04 7.00 0.90
CA ARG A 133 21.38 7.62 0.78
C ARG A 133 22.43 6.87 1.58
N MET A 134 22.13 6.49 2.82
CA MET A 134 23.03 5.68 3.66
C MET A 134 23.35 4.33 3.01
N ALA A 135 22.37 3.72 2.35
CA ALA A 135 22.55 2.47 1.61
C ALA A 135 23.36 2.64 0.31
N GLY A 136 23.59 3.88 -0.13
CA GLY A 136 24.30 4.21 -1.37
C GLY A 136 23.50 3.84 -2.61
N LEU A 137 22.18 4.12 -2.65
CA LEU A 137 21.40 3.93 -3.87
C LEU A 137 21.86 4.93 -4.96
N ASP A 138 22.44 4.41 -6.05
CA ASP A 138 23.07 5.23 -7.09
C ASP A 138 22.08 5.75 -8.14
N PHE A 139 21.08 4.95 -8.49
CA PHE A 139 20.13 5.30 -9.55
C PHE A 139 18.73 4.75 -9.28
N SER A 140 17.71 5.54 -9.60
CA SER A 140 16.31 5.15 -9.43
C SER A 140 15.54 5.25 -10.73
N ILE A 141 14.77 4.22 -11.04
CA ILE A 141 13.84 4.14 -12.17
C ILE A 141 12.43 4.02 -11.60
N ASN A 142 11.58 5.00 -11.91
CA ASN A 142 10.24 5.10 -11.35
C ASN A 142 9.19 5.12 -12.47
N ALA A 143 8.38 4.07 -12.53
CA ALA A 143 7.33 3.92 -13.53
C ALA A 143 6.00 4.51 -13.04
N LEU A 144 5.37 5.34 -13.88
CA LEU A 144 3.98 5.73 -13.73
C LEU A 144 3.11 4.78 -14.56
N VAL A 145 1.99 4.31 -14.00
CA VAL A 145 1.13 3.32 -14.66
C VAL A 145 -0.31 3.80 -14.77
N ASN A 146 -1.02 3.40 -15.83
CA ASN A 146 -2.45 3.67 -15.97
C ASN A 146 -3.30 2.52 -15.36
N ILE A 147 -4.63 2.64 -15.44
CA ILE A 147 -5.55 1.61 -14.96
C ILE A 147 -5.40 0.27 -15.71
N ASN A 148 -4.95 0.28 -16.96
CA ASN A 148 -4.66 -0.93 -17.73
C ASN A 148 -3.33 -1.58 -17.32
N ARG A 149 -2.58 -0.97 -16.39
CA ARG A 149 -1.22 -1.31 -15.94
C ARG A 149 -0.15 -1.09 -17.01
N ASP A 150 -0.43 -0.29 -18.03
CA ASP A 150 0.58 0.16 -18.99
C ASP A 150 1.50 1.18 -18.32
N THR A 151 2.79 1.14 -18.68
CA THR A 151 3.73 2.20 -18.29
C THR A 151 3.49 3.42 -19.18
N ILE A 152 3.12 4.54 -18.57
CA ILE A 152 2.79 5.79 -19.30
C ILE A 152 3.90 6.84 -19.19
N ALA A 153 4.81 6.70 -18.23
CA ALA A 153 5.99 7.53 -18.07
C ALA A 153 7.05 6.83 -17.22
N LEU A 154 8.32 7.19 -17.45
CA LEU A 154 9.46 6.76 -16.65
C LEU A 154 10.21 8.00 -16.16
N PHE A 155 10.53 8.01 -14.87
CA PHE A 155 11.34 9.06 -14.25
C PHE A 155 12.59 8.41 -13.67
N CYS A 156 13.74 8.76 -14.24
CA CYS A 156 15.00 8.07 -14.00
C CYS A 156 16.07 9.07 -13.56
N GLY A 157 16.87 8.71 -12.56
CA GLY A 157 17.96 9.57 -12.07
C GLY A 157 18.17 9.45 -10.57
N ASP A 158 18.42 10.59 -9.95
CA ASP A 158 18.54 10.71 -8.51
C ASP A 158 17.28 10.20 -7.77
N LEU A 159 17.48 9.52 -6.63
CA LEU A 159 16.38 8.86 -5.90
C LEU A 159 15.29 9.83 -5.40
N VAL A 160 15.64 11.09 -5.11
CA VAL A 160 14.70 12.11 -4.63
C VAL A 160 14.19 12.92 -5.81
N GLU A 161 15.09 13.46 -6.64
CA GLU A 161 14.69 14.38 -7.72
C GLU A 161 13.82 13.68 -8.77
N ALA A 162 14.21 12.48 -9.21
CA ALA A 162 13.42 11.72 -10.19
C ALA A 162 12.05 11.31 -9.63
N GLN A 163 12.00 10.95 -8.34
CA GLN A 163 10.75 10.64 -7.65
C GLN A 163 9.84 11.87 -7.59
N ARG A 164 10.37 13.03 -7.20
CA ARG A 164 9.59 14.26 -7.07
C ARG A 164 9.09 14.77 -8.41
N GLU A 165 9.91 14.69 -9.47
CA GLU A 165 9.47 15.04 -10.82
C GLU A 165 8.31 14.14 -11.28
N GLY A 166 8.42 12.83 -11.05
CA GLY A 166 7.34 11.91 -11.36
C GLY A 166 6.07 12.12 -10.52
N VAL A 167 6.20 12.52 -9.25
CA VAL A 167 5.05 12.84 -8.39
C VAL A 167 4.25 14.03 -8.93
N LYS A 168 4.88 15.02 -9.57
CA LYS A 168 4.15 16.14 -10.22
C LYS A 168 3.16 15.62 -11.25
N MET A 169 3.59 14.69 -12.11
CA MET A 169 2.70 14.05 -13.09
C MET A 169 1.71 13.09 -12.42
N ALA A 170 2.15 12.29 -11.45
CA ALA A 170 1.30 11.33 -10.75
C ALA A 170 0.10 11.99 -10.07
N ARG A 171 0.31 13.14 -9.41
CA ARG A 171 -0.78 13.92 -8.79
C ARG A 171 -1.84 14.33 -9.80
N LYS A 172 -1.45 14.66 -11.04
CA LYS A 172 -2.37 15.03 -12.12
C LYS A 172 -3.10 13.82 -12.69
N VAL A 173 -2.36 12.74 -12.99
CA VAL A 173 -2.91 11.54 -13.64
C VAL A 173 -3.87 10.77 -12.73
N TYR A 174 -3.57 10.69 -11.43
CA TYR A 174 -4.38 9.91 -10.49
C TYR A 174 -5.46 10.73 -9.79
N ALA A 175 -5.46 12.06 -9.91
CA ALA A 175 -6.45 12.91 -9.26
C ALA A 175 -7.86 12.52 -9.71
N CYS A 176 -8.71 12.28 -8.73
CA CYS A 176 -10.13 12.01 -8.89
C CYS A 176 -10.92 12.89 -7.93
N GLU A 177 -12.14 13.25 -8.33
CA GLU A 177 -13.11 13.81 -7.40
C GLU A 177 -13.43 12.80 -6.32
N ALA A 178 -13.62 13.31 -5.10
CA ALA A 178 -13.92 12.48 -3.95
C ALA A 178 -15.41 12.57 -3.61
N PRO A 179 -16.25 11.69 -4.17
CA PRO A 179 -17.65 11.69 -3.81
C PRO A 179 -17.80 11.34 -2.33
N SER A 180 -18.54 12.18 -1.60
CA SER A 180 -18.87 12.01 -0.17
C SER A 180 -20.34 11.65 0.02
N ASP A 181 -20.71 11.36 1.26
CA ASP A 181 -22.10 11.17 1.70
C ASP A 181 -22.83 10.05 0.96
N ALA A 182 -22.10 9.00 0.61
CA ALA A 182 -22.67 7.82 -0.03
C ALA A 182 -23.39 6.92 0.98
N ASP A 183 -24.49 6.29 0.55
CA ASP A 183 -25.13 5.20 1.27
C ASP A 183 -24.37 3.88 1.07
N ILE A 184 -23.78 3.73 -0.12
CA ILE A 184 -23.07 2.54 -0.57
C ILE A 184 -21.76 2.96 -1.24
N VAL A 185 -20.66 2.32 -0.88
CA VAL A 185 -19.39 2.44 -1.62
C VAL A 185 -18.94 1.07 -2.08
N VAL A 186 -18.63 0.95 -3.38
CA VAL A 186 -17.98 -0.22 -3.96
C VAL A 186 -16.54 0.16 -4.28
N ALA A 187 -15.58 -0.38 -3.54
CA ALA A 187 -14.17 -0.04 -3.68
C ALA A 187 -13.36 -1.26 -4.14
N ASN A 188 -12.78 -1.14 -5.32
CA ASN A 188 -11.99 -2.19 -5.94
C ASN A 188 -10.49 -1.90 -5.80
N ALA A 189 -9.71 -2.94 -5.50
CA ALA A 189 -8.26 -2.88 -5.35
C ALA A 189 -7.52 -3.28 -6.64
N TYR A 190 -8.07 -2.98 -7.81
CA TYR A 190 -7.72 -3.62 -9.08
C TYR A 190 -6.21 -3.76 -9.38
N ALA A 191 -5.42 -2.67 -9.32
CA ALA A 191 -4.00 -2.73 -9.63
C ALA A 191 -3.14 -3.39 -8.52
N LYS A 192 -3.62 -3.41 -7.28
CA LYS A 192 -2.98 -4.05 -6.11
C LYS A 192 -3.98 -4.97 -5.42
N ALA A 193 -4.48 -5.97 -6.16
CA ALA A 193 -5.64 -6.77 -5.75
C ALA A 193 -5.42 -7.60 -4.47
N ASN A 194 -4.15 -7.86 -4.12
CA ASN A 194 -3.75 -8.51 -2.87
C ASN A 194 -3.53 -7.52 -1.71
N GLU A 195 -3.79 -6.22 -1.90
CA GLU A 195 -3.71 -5.17 -0.88
C GLU A 195 -5.08 -4.49 -0.69
N ALA A 196 -6.15 -5.29 -0.63
CA ALA A 196 -7.53 -4.78 -0.55
C ALA A 196 -7.79 -3.94 0.72
N ALA A 197 -6.93 -4.05 1.73
CA ALA A 197 -6.97 -3.18 2.90
C ALA A 197 -6.81 -1.69 2.58
N LEU A 198 -6.06 -1.36 1.52
CA LEU A 198 -5.85 0.02 1.10
C LEU A 198 -7.15 0.72 0.70
N VAL A 199 -8.14 -0.03 0.19
CA VAL A 199 -9.39 0.55 -0.31
C VAL A 199 -10.50 0.59 0.75
N ALA A 200 -10.35 -0.12 1.87
CA ALA A 200 -11.30 -0.06 2.97
C ALA A 200 -11.29 1.30 3.68
N GLY A 201 -10.11 1.84 3.98
CA GLY A 201 -9.97 3.16 4.59
C GLY A 201 -10.46 4.29 3.69
N LEU A 202 -10.20 4.17 2.38
CA LEU A 202 -10.71 5.09 1.37
C LEU A 202 -12.25 5.06 1.32
N GLY A 203 -12.83 3.86 1.16
CA GLY A 203 -14.27 3.69 1.05
C GLY A 203 -15.02 4.14 2.31
N ASN A 204 -14.47 3.91 3.50
CA ASN A 204 -15.01 4.43 4.76
C ASN A 204 -15.20 5.96 4.71
N LYS A 205 -14.24 6.71 4.17
CA LYS A 205 -14.30 8.18 4.13
C LYS A 205 -15.27 8.73 3.08
N MET A 206 -15.70 7.92 2.12
CA MET A 206 -16.71 8.28 1.12
C MET A 206 -18.15 8.04 1.59
N LEU A 207 -18.33 7.21 2.63
CA LEU A 207 -19.63 6.99 3.25
C LEU A 207 -20.07 8.20 4.07
N LYS A 208 -21.39 8.36 4.21
CA LYS A 208 -22.02 9.36 5.09
C LYS A 208 -21.67 9.12 6.56
N GLU A 209 -21.65 10.19 7.36
CA GLU A 209 -21.34 10.12 8.80
C GLU A 209 -22.32 9.25 9.59
N SER A 210 -23.57 9.14 9.16
CA SER A 210 -24.57 8.26 9.78
C SER A 210 -24.35 6.77 9.47
N GLY A 211 -23.36 6.45 8.65
CA GLY A 211 -22.94 5.11 8.28
C GLY A 211 -23.63 4.53 7.05
N GLY A 212 -22.93 3.68 6.30
CA GLY A 212 -23.45 2.99 5.12
C GLY A 212 -22.81 1.63 4.87
N ASP A 213 -22.99 1.10 3.66
CA ASP A 213 -22.48 -0.23 3.28
C ASP A 213 -21.22 -0.10 2.43
N LEU A 214 -20.16 -0.82 2.80
CA LEU A 214 -18.90 -0.87 2.05
C LEU A 214 -18.74 -2.25 1.41
N VAL A 215 -18.52 -2.27 0.10
CA VAL A 215 -18.14 -3.48 -0.65
C VAL A 215 -16.68 -3.36 -1.06
N ILE A 216 -15.87 -4.34 -0.71
CA ILE A 216 -14.45 -4.44 -1.05
C ILE A 216 -14.25 -5.52 -2.09
N ILE A 217 -13.48 -5.22 -3.14
CA ILE A 217 -13.14 -6.18 -4.20
C ILE A 217 -11.61 -6.34 -4.23
N GLY A 218 -11.15 -7.56 -3.95
CA GLY A 218 -9.74 -7.98 -3.96
C GLY A 218 -9.60 -9.32 -4.68
N ASN A 219 -10.03 -9.36 -5.94
CA ASN A 219 -10.20 -10.61 -6.68
C ASN A 219 -8.88 -11.09 -7.31
N ILE A 220 -8.08 -11.82 -6.55
CA ILE A 220 -6.79 -12.37 -6.98
C ILE A 220 -6.59 -13.80 -6.45
N PRO A 221 -6.26 -14.80 -7.29
CA PRO A 221 -6.11 -16.19 -6.87
C PRO A 221 -5.11 -16.43 -5.72
N GLU A 222 -4.09 -15.59 -5.64
CA GLU A 222 -3.07 -15.62 -4.59
C GLU A 222 -3.59 -15.19 -3.21
N GLY A 223 -4.78 -14.59 -3.14
CA GLY A 223 -5.36 -14.05 -1.91
C GLY A 223 -4.73 -12.72 -1.48
N GLN A 224 -5.01 -12.31 -0.24
CA GLN A 224 -4.42 -11.08 0.32
C GLN A 224 -2.96 -11.31 0.74
N ILE A 225 -2.11 -10.30 0.55
CA ILE A 225 -0.68 -10.41 0.80
C ILE A 225 -0.41 -10.69 2.28
N CYS A 226 0.46 -11.65 2.54
CA CYS A 226 0.95 -11.85 3.89
C CYS A 226 1.84 -10.68 4.29
N HIS A 227 1.44 -9.92 5.31
CA HIS A 227 2.16 -8.75 5.77
C HIS A 227 2.65 -8.91 7.21
N TYR A 228 3.90 -9.33 7.35
CA TYR A 228 4.52 -9.69 8.64
C TYR A 228 4.63 -8.57 9.66
N LEU A 229 4.54 -7.31 9.25
CA LEU A 229 4.51 -6.18 10.18
C LEU A 229 3.22 -6.08 10.98
N GLY A 230 2.06 -6.27 10.34
CA GLY A 230 0.79 -5.76 10.86
C GLY A 230 -0.37 -6.75 10.84
N ARG A 231 -0.17 -7.99 10.37
CA ARG A 231 -1.21 -9.02 10.34
C ARG A 231 -1.22 -9.93 11.55
N SER A 232 -2.34 -10.62 11.72
CA SER A 232 -2.50 -11.72 12.65
C SER A 232 -1.78 -12.98 12.17
N PHE A 233 -1.15 -13.68 13.10
CA PHE A 233 -0.54 -15.01 12.97
C PHE A 233 -1.16 -15.99 13.97
N GLY A 234 -2.44 -15.78 14.27
CA GLY A 234 -3.21 -16.50 15.27
C GLY A 234 -4.28 -15.60 15.87
N LYS A 235 -5.12 -16.15 16.77
CA LYS A 235 -6.23 -15.37 17.38
C LYS A 235 -5.77 -14.18 18.22
N LYS A 236 -4.57 -14.26 18.80
CA LYS A 236 -4.00 -13.27 19.75
C LYS A 236 -2.52 -12.97 19.47
N ILE A 237 -2.02 -13.36 18.31
CA ILE A 237 -0.61 -13.25 17.94
C ILE A 237 -0.57 -12.55 16.59
N GLY A 238 0.38 -11.64 16.38
CA GLY A 238 0.56 -10.96 15.10
C GLY A 238 1.94 -10.33 14.98
N GLY A 239 2.11 -9.55 13.91
CA GLY A 239 3.32 -8.78 13.66
C GLY A 239 3.59 -7.67 14.68
N GLN A 240 4.75 -7.01 14.57
CA GLN A 240 5.20 -6.00 15.53
C GLN A 240 4.25 -4.79 15.67
N LEU A 241 3.52 -4.44 14.60
CA LEU A 241 2.50 -3.39 14.57
C LEU A 241 1.10 -3.97 14.29
N TYR A 242 0.87 -5.21 14.71
CA TYR A 242 -0.46 -5.80 14.66
C TYR A 242 -1.37 -5.15 15.71
N GLY A 243 -2.41 -4.47 15.23
CA GLY A 243 -3.51 -3.97 16.05
C GLY A 243 -4.74 -4.86 15.93
N HIS A 244 -5.55 -4.92 16.99
CA HIS A 244 -6.78 -5.71 17.00
C HIS A 244 -7.98 -4.87 16.58
N HIS A 245 -8.51 -5.13 15.39
CA HIS A 245 -9.78 -4.53 14.97
C HIS A 245 -10.95 -5.15 15.74
N THR A 246 -11.52 -4.37 16.67
CA THR A 246 -12.70 -4.78 17.47
C THR A 246 -14.01 -4.24 16.92
N LYS A 247 -13.94 -3.25 16.01
CA LYS A 247 -15.09 -2.61 15.36
C LYS A 247 -14.78 -2.41 13.88
N LEU A 248 -15.83 -2.39 13.06
CA LEU A 248 -15.75 -1.89 11.68
C LEU A 248 -15.31 -0.41 11.67
N PRO A 249 -14.77 0.08 10.54
CA PRO A 249 -14.47 1.49 10.37
C PRO A 249 -15.69 2.38 10.70
N SER A 250 -15.46 3.59 11.19
CA SER A 250 -16.48 4.41 11.88
C SER A 250 -17.75 4.68 11.06
N ARG A 251 -17.64 4.79 9.73
CA ARG A 251 -18.78 5.05 8.84
C ARG A 251 -19.29 3.78 8.14
N VAL A 252 -18.77 2.61 8.49
CA VAL A 252 -19.17 1.33 7.89
C VAL A 252 -20.14 0.63 8.82
N LYS A 253 -21.41 0.57 8.40
CA LYS A 253 -22.46 -0.17 9.11
C LYS A 253 -22.43 -1.66 8.77
N ARG A 254 -22.16 -1.98 7.51
CA ARG A 254 -22.01 -3.36 7.00
C ARG A 254 -20.86 -3.38 6.00
N MET A 255 -20.03 -4.42 6.09
CA MET A 255 -18.92 -4.62 5.16
C MET A 255 -19.09 -5.94 4.43
N PHE A 256 -18.94 -5.88 3.12
CA PHE A 256 -18.93 -7.04 2.24
C PHE A 256 -17.56 -7.17 1.57
N ALA A 257 -17.03 -8.38 1.47
CA ALA A 257 -15.87 -8.70 0.66
C ALA A 257 -16.31 -9.59 -0.50
N LEU A 258 -16.03 -9.15 -1.72
CA LEU A 258 -16.44 -9.84 -2.95
C LEU A 258 -15.25 -10.57 -3.58
N GLY A 259 -15.39 -11.88 -3.76
CA GLY A 259 -14.54 -12.68 -4.63
C GLY A 259 -14.22 -14.08 -4.07
N PRO A 260 -14.06 -15.08 -4.95
CA PRO A 260 -13.84 -16.48 -4.55
C PRO A 260 -12.48 -16.73 -3.86
N TYR A 261 -11.57 -15.77 -3.92
CA TYR A 261 -10.21 -15.88 -3.40
C TYR A 261 -9.97 -15.07 -2.11
N ILE A 262 -11.04 -14.50 -1.53
CA ILE A 262 -10.94 -13.81 -0.25
C ILE A 262 -10.89 -14.83 0.87
N ASP A 263 -9.76 -14.89 1.57
CA ASP A 263 -9.60 -15.71 2.76
C ASP A 263 -9.91 -14.89 4.03
N LYS A 264 -10.43 -15.56 5.06
CA LYS A 264 -10.79 -14.89 6.33
C LYS A 264 -9.59 -14.25 7.02
N ALA A 265 -8.42 -14.86 6.95
CA ALA A 265 -7.23 -14.36 7.62
C ALA A 265 -6.65 -13.13 6.93
N GLY A 266 -6.96 -12.90 5.65
CA GLY A 266 -6.60 -11.70 4.89
C GLY A 266 -7.51 -10.49 5.13
N LEU A 267 -8.61 -10.67 5.88
CA LEU A 267 -9.56 -9.61 6.23
C LEU A 267 -9.29 -8.97 7.59
N ASP A 268 -8.33 -9.50 8.35
CA ASP A 268 -7.95 -9.00 9.66
C ASP A 268 -7.50 -7.53 9.65
N TRP A 269 -7.04 -7.02 8.49
CA TRP A 269 -6.59 -5.64 8.29
C TRP A 269 -7.69 -4.61 8.08
N ILE A 270 -8.92 -5.05 7.76
CA ILE A 270 -9.99 -4.14 7.37
C ILE A 270 -11.13 -4.05 8.38
N GLY A 271 -11.17 -4.99 9.33
CA GLY A 271 -12.17 -5.02 10.38
C GLY A 271 -12.21 -6.35 11.12
N PRO A 272 -13.14 -6.50 12.07
CA PRO A 272 -13.35 -7.77 12.77
C PRO A 272 -13.87 -8.81 11.77
N ILE A 273 -13.13 -9.91 11.60
CA ILE A 273 -13.40 -10.95 10.59
C ILE A 273 -14.86 -11.43 10.65
N ASP A 274 -15.41 -11.64 11.86
CA ASP A 274 -16.77 -12.14 12.07
C ASP A 274 -17.88 -11.12 11.73
N GLN A 275 -17.52 -9.85 11.49
CA GLN A 275 -18.44 -8.79 11.07
C GLN A 275 -18.38 -8.52 9.55
N ILE A 276 -17.50 -9.21 8.82
CA ILE A 276 -17.33 -9.04 7.37
C ILE A 276 -18.03 -10.18 6.65
N THR A 277 -18.95 -9.83 5.75
CA THR A 277 -19.70 -10.82 4.96
C THR A 277 -18.96 -11.10 3.65
N ILE A 278 -18.47 -12.32 3.48
CA ILE A 278 -17.83 -12.75 2.22
C ILE A 278 -18.91 -13.29 1.29
N LEU A 279 -18.96 -12.76 0.06
CA LEU A 279 -19.85 -13.25 -1.00
C LEU A 279 -19.04 -13.46 -2.29
N ASN A 280 -19.44 -14.45 -3.09
CA ASN A 280 -18.70 -14.82 -4.30
C ASN A 280 -19.38 -14.35 -5.58
N SER A 281 -20.56 -13.73 -5.46
CA SER A 281 -21.35 -13.24 -6.58
C SER A 281 -21.73 -11.78 -6.41
N TRP A 282 -21.57 -11.00 -7.48
CA TRP A 282 -22.10 -9.65 -7.54
C TRP A 282 -23.63 -9.61 -7.40
N ALA A 283 -24.34 -10.64 -7.87
CA ALA A 283 -25.80 -10.71 -7.75
C ALA A 283 -26.23 -10.77 -6.28
N GLU A 284 -25.55 -11.58 -5.46
CA GLU A 284 -25.81 -11.69 -4.02
C GLU A 284 -25.54 -10.36 -3.29
N ILE A 285 -24.43 -9.70 -3.63
CA ILE A 285 -24.09 -8.36 -3.12
C ILE A 285 -25.21 -7.37 -3.47
N LEU A 286 -25.61 -7.33 -4.75
CA LEU A 286 -26.61 -6.39 -5.24
C LEU A 286 -27.98 -6.61 -4.57
N ASP A 287 -28.38 -7.86 -4.37
CA ASP A 287 -29.64 -8.20 -3.68
C ASP A 287 -29.59 -7.77 -2.21
N ALA A 288 -28.47 -8.01 -1.51
CA ALA A 288 -28.28 -7.54 -0.15
C ALA A 288 -28.35 -6.01 -0.06
N LEU A 289 -27.66 -5.29 -0.95
CA LEU A 289 -27.66 -3.83 -1.00
C LEU A 289 -29.06 -3.25 -1.29
N LYS A 290 -29.79 -3.82 -2.25
CA LYS A 290 -31.18 -3.41 -2.57
C LYS A 290 -32.12 -3.65 -1.40
N LYS A 291 -32.01 -4.79 -0.72
CA LYS A 291 -32.80 -5.08 0.49
C LYS A 291 -32.51 -4.07 1.61
N ASN A 292 -31.26 -3.61 1.69
CA ASN A 292 -30.77 -2.74 2.75
C ASN A 292 -31.11 -1.26 2.55
N HIS A 293 -31.14 -0.77 1.31
CA HIS A 293 -31.27 0.66 1.00
C HIS A 293 -32.40 1.01 0.01
N GLY A 294 -33.01 0.01 -0.65
CA GLY A 294 -33.97 0.23 -1.71
C GLY A 294 -33.35 0.80 -3.00
N ASN A 295 -34.17 1.41 -3.85
CA ASN A 295 -33.77 1.85 -5.20
C ASN A 295 -33.28 3.31 -5.29
N LYS A 296 -33.23 4.05 -4.17
CA LYS A 296 -32.88 5.48 -4.13
C LYS A 296 -31.51 5.76 -3.48
N ALA A 297 -30.75 4.72 -3.17
CA ALA A 297 -29.46 4.83 -2.50
C ALA A 297 -28.45 5.58 -3.38
N LYS A 298 -27.70 6.51 -2.79
CA LYS A 298 -26.54 7.09 -3.44
C LYS A 298 -25.38 6.11 -3.36
N ALA A 299 -25.02 5.54 -4.50
CA ALA A 299 -23.88 4.62 -4.61
C ALA A 299 -22.67 5.30 -5.25
N VAL A 300 -21.50 5.03 -4.70
CA VAL A 300 -20.19 5.41 -5.26
C VAL A 300 -19.47 4.15 -5.70
N VAL A 301 -18.90 4.19 -6.89
CA VAL A 301 -18.05 3.11 -7.40
C VAL A 301 -16.65 3.67 -7.61
N VAL A 302 -15.67 3.03 -6.98
CA VAL A 302 -14.24 3.33 -7.10
C VAL A 302 -13.60 2.19 -7.90
N PRO A 303 -13.37 2.36 -9.20
CA PRO A 303 -12.85 1.31 -10.07
C PRO A 303 -11.48 0.77 -9.65
N ASP A 304 -10.63 1.64 -9.09
CA ASP A 304 -9.36 1.23 -8.51
C ASP A 304 -8.89 2.21 -7.41
N GLY A 305 -9.27 1.94 -6.17
CA GLY A 305 -8.87 2.76 -5.02
C GLY A 305 -7.39 2.67 -4.68
N THR A 306 -6.61 1.82 -5.35
CA THR A 306 -5.17 1.67 -5.12
C THR A 306 -4.33 2.54 -6.05
N LEU A 307 -4.91 3.00 -7.16
CA LEU A 307 -4.31 3.97 -8.09
C LEU A 307 -4.93 5.36 -7.98
N GLN A 308 -6.21 5.48 -7.61
CA GLN A 308 -6.86 6.79 -7.53
C GLN A 308 -6.35 7.61 -6.34
N TYR A 309 -6.17 8.91 -6.58
CA TYR A 309 -5.73 9.92 -5.61
C TYR A 309 -6.82 10.98 -5.44
N PHE A 310 -7.16 11.35 -4.20
CA PHE A 310 -8.32 12.19 -3.90
C PHE A 310 -7.92 13.46 -3.14
N PRO A 311 -7.32 14.47 -3.81
CA PRO A 311 -6.71 15.64 -3.17
C PRO A 311 -7.68 16.55 -2.39
N HIS A 312 -8.98 16.53 -2.73
CA HIS A 312 -10.00 17.44 -2.17
C HIS A 312 -10.98 16.76 -1.20
N SER A 313 -10.74 15.50 -0.83
CA SER A 313 -11.63 14.65 -0.02
C SER A 313 -11.66 14.93 1.49
N GLY A 314 -10.85 15.87 1.98
CA GLY A 314 -10.58 15.96 3.43
C GLY A 314 -9.61 14.89 3.94
N LEU A 315 -9.02 14.06 3.06
CA LEU A 315 -7.76 13.37 3.32
C LEU A 315 -6.62 14.41 3.43
N PRO A 316 -5.63 14.24 4.35
CA PRO A 316 -4.59 15.23 4.63
C PRO A 316 -4.06 15.94 3.40
N LYS A 317 -4.36 17.25 3.39
CA LYS A 317 -3.96 18.20 2.37
C LYS A 317 -2.44 18.19 2.28
N GLY A 318 -1.89 17.80 1.13
CA GLY A 318 -0.61 18.36 0.71
C GLY A 318 -0.81 19.86 0.52
N THR A 319 0.20 20.66 0.87
CA THR A 319 0.22 22.08 0.51
C THR A 319 -0.04 22.19 -0.99
N THR A 320 -1.12 22.89 -1.34
CA THR A 320 -1.41 23.29 -2.71
C THR A 320 -0.24 24.11 -3.21
N ILE A 321 0.37 23.69 -4.32
CA ILE A 321 1.23 24.59 -5.09
C ILE A 321 0.32 25.75 -5.51
N PRO A 322 0.63 27.02 -5.20
CA PRO A 322 -0.14 28.13 -5.73
C PRO A 322 -0.04 28.12 -7.25
N GLY A 323 -1.17 27.95 -7.95
CA GLY A 323 -1.25 28.15 -9.40
C GLY A 323 -1.63 26.97 -10.30
N ASP A 324 -2.22 25.89 -9.77
CA ASP A 324 -3.00 24.92 -10.58
C ASP A 324 -4.51 25.19 -10.39
#